data_AF-A0AB35T3W3-F1
#
_entry.id   AF-A0AB35T3W3-F1
#
_cell.length_a   1.000
_cell.length_b   1.000
_cell.length_c   1.000
_cell.angle_alpha   90.00
_cell.angle_beta   90.00
_cell.angle_gamma   90.00
#
_symmetry.space_group_name_H-M   'P 1'
#
loop_
_entity.id
_entity.type
_entity.pdbx_description
1 polymer ?
#
loop_
_entity_poly.entity_id
_entity_poly.type
_entity_poly.pdbx_seq_one_letter_code
_entity_poly.pdbx_strand_id
1 'polypeptide(L)'
;MATERDLRETLFGERRYAEVLLGFVGDEPVAFALFFHNYSTFLGRPGIYLEDLFVLPERRGSGYGKAMLRRLAKLAVKRNCGRLEWWVLDWNEDAIGFYRSLGAVPMDEWTTMRLAGDSLKELASDGSSSG
;
A
#
# COMPACT_ATOMS: atom_id res chain seq x y z
N MET A 1 10.47 -16.01 -2.17
CA MET A 1 9.04 -15.68 -1.97
C MET A 1 8.77 -15.61 -0.47
N ALA A 2 7.76 -14.84 -0.06
CA ALA A 2 7.36 -14.76 1.35
C ALA A 2 6.71 -16.06 1.83
N THR A 3 6.90 -16.38 3.11
CA THR A 3 6.27 -17.52 3.80
C THR A 3 5.24 -17.05 4.83
N GLU A 4 4.37 -17.94 5.31
CA GLU A 4 3.41 -17.60 6.39
C GLU A 4 4.14 -17.08 7.64
N ARG A 5 5.30 -17.68 7.97
CA ARG A 5 6.11 -17.26 9.11
C ARG A 5 6.57 -15.81 8.94
N ASP A 6 7.04 -15.43 7.74
CA ASP A 6 7.48 -14.07 7.47
C ASP A 6 6.31 -13.08 7.61
N LEU A 7 5.11 -13.43 7.15
CA LEU A 7 3.90 -12.61 7.34
C LEU A 7 3.51 -12.49 8.82
N ARG A 8 3.55 -13.60 9.57
CA ARG A 8 3.23 -13.60 11.00
C ARG A 8 4.16 -12.67 11.78
N GLU A 9 5.45 -12.74 11.49
CA GLU A 9 6.47 -11.91 12.13
C GLU A 9 6.31 -10.43 11.75
N THR A 10 6.17 -10.12 10.46
CA THR A 10 6.20 -8.74 9.97
C THR A 10 4.89 -7.98 10.12
N LEU A 11 3.75 -8.66 10.14
CA LEU A 11 2.42 -8.04 10.30
C LEU A 11 1.90 -8.09 11.73
N PHE A 12 2.29 -9.11 12.51
CA PHE A 12 1.72 -9.38 13.83
C PHE A 12 2.76 -9.57 14.94
N GLY A 13 4.06 -9.48 14.63
CA GLY A 13 5.12 -9.50 15.63
C GLY A 13 5.22 -8.22 16.45
N GLU A 14 6.28 -8.13 17.26
CA GLU A 14 6.55 -6.98 18.13
C GLU A 14 6.69 -5.69 17.32
N ARG A 15 7.50 -5.73 16.26
CA ARG A 15 7.59 -4.65 15.28
C ARG A 15 6.72 -4.98 14.07
N ARG A 16 5.68 -4.19 13.87
CA ARG A 16 4.78 -4.29 12.71
C ARG A 16 5.23 -3.35 11.61
N TYR A 17 5.51 -3.91 10.43
CA TYR A 17 5.90 -3.13 9.25
C TYR A 17 4.69 -2.67 8.45
N ALA A 18 3.59 -3.43 8.51
CA ALA A 18 2.33 -3.10 7.85
C ALA A 18 1.14 -3.56 8.70
N GLU A 19 -0.04 -3.04 8.36
CA GLU A 19 -1.33 -3.39 8.92
C GLU A 19 -2.22 -3.97 7.82
N VAL A 20 -3.15 -4.84 8.22
CA VAL A 20 -4.11 -5.46 7.29
C VAL A 20 -5.54 -5.18 7.76
N LEU A 21 -6.39 -4.76 6.83
CA LEU A 21 -7.84 -4.78 6.99
C LEU A 21 -8.42 -5.96 6.22
N LEU A 22 -9.32 -6.68 6.85
CA LEU A 22 -10.16 -7.69 6.20
C LEU A 22 -11.60 -7.18 6.12
N GLY A 23 -12.20 -7.31 4.94
CA GLY A 23 -13.60 -7.05 4.68
C GLY A 23 -14.38 -8.36 4.68
N PHE A 24 -15.44 -8.43 5.49
CA PHE A 24 -16.26 -9.62 5.66
C PHE A 24 -17.69 -9.41 5.16
N VAL A 25 -18.31 -10.50 4.68
CA VAL A 25 -19.76 -10.64 4.47
C VAL A 25 -20.22 -11.79 5.34
N GLY A 26 -20.94 -11.49 6.42
CA GLY A 26 -21.12 -12.45 7.51
C GLY A 26 -19.75 -12.84 8.08
N ASP A 27 -19.44 -14.13 8.11
CA ASP A 27 -18.17 -14.68 8.58
C ASP A 27 -17.16 -14.94 7.44
N GLU A 28 -17.54 -14.69 6.18
CA GLU A 28 -16.68 -14.94 5.01
C GLU A 28 -15.80 -13.71 4.71
N PRO A 29 -14.45 -13.83 4.69
CA PRO A 29 -13.57 -12.77 4.24
C PRO A 29 -13.62 -12.63 2.71
N VAL A 30 -14.06 -11.48 2.21
CA VAL A 30 -14.26 -11.23 0.77
C VAL A 30 -13.28 -10.22 0.16
N ALA A 31 -12.59 -9.46 1.00
CA ALA A 31 -11.64 -8.44 0.57
C ALA A 31 -10.54 -8.26 1.62
N PHE A 32 -9.36 -7.79 1.19
CA PHE A 32 -8.34 -7.31 2.11
C PHE A 32 -7.65 -6.05 1.57
N ALA A 33 -7.07 -5.30 2.49
CA ALA A 33 -6.15 -4.21 2.16
C ALA A 33 -4.93 -4.26 3.09
N LEU A 34 -3.73 -4.27 2.52
CA LEU A 34 -2.46 -4.19 3.25
C LEU A 34 -1.87 -2.80 3.06
N PHE A 35 -1.53 -2.14 4.16
CA PHE A 35 -1.09 -0.74 4.15
C PHE A 35 -0.10 -0.46 5.27
N PHE A 36 0.64 0.63 5.12
CA PHE A 36 1.58 1.12 6.13
C PHE A 36 1.62 2.66 6.11
N HIS A 37 2.38 3.26 7.03
CA HIS A 37 2.54 4.71 7.03
C HIS A 37 3.75 5.14 6.20
N ASN A 38 3.57 6.16 5.38
CA ASN A 38 4.65 6.96 4.84
C ASN A 38 4.66 8.34 5.52
N TYR A 39 5.55 9.24 5.09
CA TYR A 39 5.64 10.58 5.68
C TYR A 39 5.83 11.65 4.62
N SER A 40 5.15 12.77 4.80
CA SER A 40 5.35 13.97 3.99
C SER A 40 6.18 14.99 4.74
N THR A 41 7.34 15.31 4.20
CA THR A 41 8.12 16.48 4.65
C THR A 41 7.43 17.80 4.31
N PHE A 42 6.81 17.91 3.13
CA PHE A 42 6.06 19.12 2.73
C PHE A 42 4.87 19.44 3.64
N LEU A 43 4.10 18.42 4.06
CA LEU A 43 2.94 18.61 4.95
C LEU A 43 3.31 18.52 6.43
N GLY A 44 4.51 18.03 6.77
CA GLY A 44 4.91 17.70 8.13
C GLY A 44 3.96 16.69 8.79
N ARG A 45 3.42 15.73 8.04
CA ARG A 45 2.40 14.77 8.50
C ARG A 45 2.65 13.37 7.96
N PRO A 46 2.27 12.32 8.71
CA PRO A 46 2.21 10.97 8.18
C PRO A 46 1.18 10.88 7.04
N GLY A 47 1.32 9.86 6.20
CA GLY A 47 0.31 9.42 5.26
C GLY A 47 0.02 7.93 5.45
N ILE A 48 -1.01 7.42 4.79
CA ILE A 48 -1.19 5.98 4.59
C ILE A 48 -0.79 5.64 3.17
N TYR A 49 0.07 4.65 3.02
CA TYR A 49 0.39 4.02 1.75
C TYR A 49 -0.29 2.65 1.68
N LEU A 50 -1.13 2.45 0.67
CA LEU A 50 -1.82 1.21 0.37
C LEU A 50 -0.98 0.40 -0.62
N GLU A 51 -0.46 -0.74 -0.16
CA GLU A 51 0.36 -1.64 -0.97
C GLU A 51 -0.52 -2.55 -1.83
N ASP A 52 -1.44 -3.26 -1.18
CA ASP A 52 -2.32 -4.22 -1.84
C ASP A 52 -3.78 -3.97 -1.51
N LEU A 53 -4.63 -3.99 -2.54
CA LEU A 53 -6.08 -4.05 -2.41
C LEU A 53 -6.61 -5.19 -3.26
N PHE A 54 -7.29 -6.12 -2.61
CA PHE A 54 -7.86 -7.28 -3.29
C PHE A 54 -9.31 -7.51 -2.87
N VAL A 55 -10.11 -7.92 -3.84
CA VAL A 55 -11.48 -8.41 -3.67
C VAL A 55 -11.59 -9.72 -4.41
N LEU A 56 -12.20 -10.72 -3.77
CA LEU A 56 -12.47 -12.02 -4.38
C LEU A 56 -13.10 -11.83 -5.77
N PRO A 57 -12.63 -12.52 -6.82
CA PRO A 57 -13.09 -12.32 -8.20
C PRO A 57 -14.62 -12.30 -8.35
N GLU A 58 -15.29 -13.26 -7.73
CA GLU A 58 -16.75 -13.46 -7.70
C GLU A 58 -17.52 -12.40 -6.88
N ARG A 59 -16.81 -11.52 -6.17
CA ARG A 59 -17.37 -10.39 -5.41
C ARG A 59 -16.98 -9.03 -6.01
N ARG A 60 -16.28 -9.00 -7.16
CA ARG A 60 -15.92 -7.76 -7.87
C ARG A 60 -17.17 -7.10 -8.46
N GLY A 61 -17.12 -5.78 -8.63
CA GLY A 61 -18.28 -4.99 -9.05
C GLY A 61 -19.32 -4.73 -7.96
N SER A 62 -19.28 -5.43 -6.82
CA SER A 62 -20.22 -5.25 -5.69
C SER A 62 -19.86 -4.10 -4.73
N GLY A 63 -18.89 -3.25 -5.09
CA GLY A 63 -18.52 -2.07 -4.30
C GLY A 63 -17.57 -2.31 -3.11
N TYR A 64 -17.12 -3.56 -2.87
CA TYR A 64 -16.22 -3.86 -1.73
C TYR A 64 -14.87 -3.13 -1.82
N GLY A 65 -14.27 -3.00 -3.01
CA GLY A 65 -13.02 -2.23 -3.18
C GLY A 65 -13.19 -0.76 -2.76
N LYS A 66 -14.31 -0.14 -3.14
CA LYS A 66 -14.66 1.22 -2.71
C LYS A 66 -14.91 1.30 -1.20
N ALA A 67 -15.51 0.27 -0.59
CA ALA A 67 -15.71 0.20 0.85
C ALA A 67 -14.37 0.12 1.61
N MET A 68 -13.42 -0.67 1.13
CA MET A 68 -12.07 -0.78 1.69
C MET A 68 -11.31 0.55 1.60
N LEU A 69 -11.30 1.19 0.43
CA LEU A 69 -10.68 2.52 0.25
C LEU A 69 -11.33 3.57 1.16
N ARG A 70 -12.65 3.58 1.27
CA ARG A 70 -13.35 4.48 2.19
C ARG A 70 -12.97 4.22 3.64
N ARG A 71 -12.76 2.96 4.04
CA ARG A 71 -12.32 2.62 5.39
C ARG A 71 -10.89 3.12 5.65
N LEU A 72 -9.98 2.95 4.69
CA LEU A 72 -8.62 3.49 4.77
C LEU A 72 -8.61 5.02 4.83
N ALA A 73 -9.41 5.70 4.02
CA ALA A 73 -9.52 7.16 4.06
C ALA A 73 -10.02 7.65 5.43
N LYS A 74 -11.04 6.99 6.00
CA LYS A 74 -11.50 7.28 7.38
C LYS A 74 -10.40 7.06 8.42
N LEU A 75 -9.57 6.02 8.24
CA LEU A 75 -8.45 5.73 9.13
C LEU A 75 -7.36 6.79 9.01
N ALA A 76 -7.00 7.20 7.79
CA ALA A 76 -6.06 8.27 7.53
C ALA A 76 -6.50 9.57 8.22
N VAL A 77 -7.76 9.98 8.04
CA VAL A 77 -8.32 11.18 8.70
C VAL A 77 -8.27 11.03 10.23
N LYS A 78 -8.71 9.88 10.77
CA LYS A 78 -8.68 9.62 12.22
C LYS A 78 -7.25 9.69 12.80
N ARG A 79 -6.24 9.30 12.01
CA ARG A 79 -4.82 9.31 12.39
C ARG A 79 -4.11 10.63 12.06
N ASN A 80 -4.85 11.67 11.68
CA ASN A 80 -4.29 12.95 11.24
C ASN A 80 -3.25 12.80 10.09
N CYS A 81 -3.45 11.81 9.24
CA CYS A 81 -2.64 11.63 8.05
C CYS A 81 -3.04 12.66 6.98
N GLY A 82 -2.05 13.20 6.26
CA GLY A 82 -2.27 14.19 5.22
C GLY A 82 -2.72 13.59 3.88
N ARG A 83 -2.40 12.31 3.63
CA ARG A 83 -2.63 11.64 2.34
C ARG A 83 -2.94 10.15 2.49
N LEU A 84 -3.61 9.61 1.47
CA LEU A 84 -3.74 8.18 1.18
C LEU A 84 -3.22 7.97 -0.25
N GLU A 85 -2.20 7.13 -0.41
CA GLU A 85 -1.47 6.95 -1.68
C GLU A 85 -1.31 5.46 -2.00
N TRP A 86 -1.21 5.12 -3.28
CA TRP A 86 -0.98 3.75 -3.77
C TRP A 86 -0.41 3.80 -5.18
N TRP A 87 0.12 2.67 -5.65
CA TRP A 87 0.44 2.48 -7.06
C TRP A 87 -0.67 1.76 -7.80
N VAL A 88 -0.73 2.05 -9.09
CA VAL A 88 -1.57 1.35 -10.05
C VAL A 88 -0.72 1.09 -11.29
N LEU A 89 -0.90 -0.07 -11.92
CA LEU A 89 -0.25 -0.36 -13.19
C LEU A 89 -0.77 0.61 -14.25
N ASP A 90 0.14 1.24 -14.98
CA ASP A 90 -0.14 2.30 -15.95
C ASP A 90 -1.09 1.85 -17.07
N TRP A 91 -1.05 0.57 -17.44
CA TRP A 91 -1.92 -0.04 -18.43
C TRP A 91 -3.31 -0.42 -17.88
N ASN A 92 -3.56 -0.34 -16.58
CA ASN A 92 -4.83 -0.74 -15.98
C ASN A 92 -5.84 0.42 -15.98
N GLU A 93 -6.35 0.74 -17.17
CA GLU A 93 -7.26 1.85 -17.42
C GLU A 93 -8.54 1.79 -16.55
N ASP A 94 -9.10 0.59 -16.33
CA ASP A 94 -10.29 0.39 -15.49
C ASP A 94 -10.03 0.82 -14.04
N ALA A 95 -8.90 0.39 -13.46
CA ALA A 95 -8.52 0.78 -12.11
C ALA A 95 -8.23 2.28 -12.03
N ILE A 96 -7.52 2.84 -13.02
CA ILE A 96 -7.22 4.27 -13.09
C ILE A 96 -8.51 5.09 -13.16
N GLY A 97 -9.45 4.72 -14.03
CA GLY A 97 -10.76 5.37 -14.17
C GLY A 97 -11.57 5.30 -12.87
N PHE A 98 -11.58 4.14 -12.21
CA PHE A 98 -12.18 3.97 -10.89
C PHE A 98 -11.55 4.91 -9.85
N TYR A 99 -10.21 4.97 -9.75
CA TYR A 99 -9.53 5.84 -8.78
C TYR A 99 -9.77 7.33 -9.06
N ARG A 100 -9.75 7.75 -10.32
CA ARG A 100 -10.10 9.12 -10.72
C ARG A 100 -11.53 9.49 -10.33
N SER A 101 -12.47 8.54 -10.46
CA SER A 101 -13.86 8.75 -10.00
C SER A 101 -13.99 9.00 -8.48
N LEU A 102 -12.98 8.62 -7.70
CA LEU A 102 -12.88 8.90 -6.27
C LEU A 102 -12.16 10.22 -5.95
N GLY A 103 -11.67 10.93 -6.96
CA GLY A 103 -10.88 12.15 -6.81
C GLY A 103 -9.38 11.91 -6.64
N ALA A 104 -8.89 10.69 -6.85
CA ALA A 104 -7.45 10.43 -6.88
C ALA A 104 -6.83 11.05 -8.15
N VAL A 105 -5.64 11.65 -7.98
CA VAL A 105 -4.87 12.26 -9.06
C VAL A 105 -3.55 11.51 -9.22
N PRO A 106 -3.05 11.33 -10.46
CA PRO A 106 -1.74 10.75 -10.67
C PRO A 106 -0.64 11.74 -10.26
N MET A 107 0.51 11.21 -9.81
CA MET A 107 1.67 12.00 -9.41
C MET A 107 2.72 12.00 -10.54
N ASP A 108 2.32 12.51 -11.72
CA ASP A 108 3.10 12.38 -12.98
C ASP A 108 4.44 13.14 -12.99
N GLU A 109 4.64 14.07 -12.05
CA GLU A 109 5.92 14.81 -11.89
C GLU A 109 6.99 13.99 -11.17
N TRP A 110 6.66 12.81 -10.64
CA TRP A 110 7.55 11.99 -9.82
C TRP A 110 7.81 10.63 -10.48
N THR A 111 9.08 10.24 -10.57
CA THR A 111 9.47 8.90 -11.02
C THR A 111 9.86 8.04 -9.84
N THR A 112 9.23 6.86 -9.71
CA THR A 112 9.64 5.87 -8.72
C THR A 112 10.96 5.24 -9.11
N MET A 113 11.97 5.39 -8.25
CA MET A 113 13.24 4.68 -8.35
C MET A 113 13.28 3.54 -7.34
N ARG A 114 13.73 2.36 -7.76
CA ARG A 114 13.85 1.18 -6.89
C ARG A 114 15.25 0.60 -6.96
N LEU A 115 15.88 0.50 -5.79
CA LEU A 115 17.09 -0.29 -5.59
C LEU A 115 16.71 -1.54 -4.77
N ALA A 116 16.96 -2.72 -5.32
CA ALA A 116 16.58 -3.99 -4.70
C ALA A 116 17.57 -5.09 -5.06
N GLY A 117 17.50 -6.22 -4.36
CA GLY A 117 18.34 -7.38 -4.63
C GLY A 117 19.82 -7.09 -4.43
N ASP A 118 20.66 -7.53 -5.35
CA ASP A 118 22.11 -7.44 -5.21
C ASP A 118 22.61 -6.00 -5.29
N SER A 119 22.03 -5.15 -6.15
CA SER A 119 22.42 -3.73 -6.21
C SER A 119 22.16 -2.97 -4.90
N LEU A 120 21.12 -3.36 -4.13
CA LEU A 120 20.91 -2.82 -2.78
C LEU A 120 21.98 -3.30 -1.80
N LYS A 121 22.38 -4.57 -1.88
CA LYS A 121 23.45 -5.13 -1.04
C LYS A 121 24.81 -4.51 -1.36
N GLU A 122 25.11 -4.32 -2.65
CA GLU A 122 26.34 -3.69 -3.13
C GLU A 122 26.44 -2.24 -2.67
N LEU A 123 25.36 -1.46 -2.79
CA LEU A 123 25.36 -0.10 -2.25
C LEU A 123 25.56 -0.07 -0.73
N ALA A 124 25.06 -1.09 -0.02
CA ALA A 124 25.20 -1.21 1.43
C ALA A 124 26.60 -1.69 1.86
N SER A 125 27.38 -2.31 0.98
CA SER A 125 28.77 -2.63 1.28
C SER A 125 29.62 -1.36 1.17
N ASP A 126 30.32 -0.99 2.26
CA ASP A 126 31.30 0.09 2.23
C ASP A 126 32.24 -0.15 1.05
N GLY A 127 32.33 0.82 0.14
CA GLY A 127 33.16 0.73 -1.05
C GLY A 127 34.65 0.64 -0.70
N SER A 128 35.12 -0.53 -0.30
CA SER A 128 36.55 -0.85 -0.29
C SER A 128 36.96 -1.27 -1.70
N SER A 129 36.89 -0.31 -2.62
CA SER A 129 37.75 -0.33 -3.81
C SER A 129 39.08 0.24 -3.37
N SER A 130 40.05 -0.63 -3.10
CA SER A 130 41.45 -0.26 -2.93
C SER A 130 41.89 0.58 -4.14
N GLY A 131 42.33 1.81 -3.89
CA GLY A 131 43.17 2.56 -4.82
C GLY A 131 44.57 1.96 -4.92
#